data_AF-A0A969BKU0-F1
#
_entry.id   AF-A0A969BKU0-F1
#
_cell.length_a   1.000
_cell.length_b   1.000
_cell.length_c   1.000
_cell.angle_alpha   90.00
_cell.angle_beta   90.00
_cell.angle_gamma   90.00
#
_symmetry.space_group_name_H-M   'P 1'
#
loop_
_entity.id
_entity.type
_entity.pdbx_description
1 polymer ?
#
loop_
_entity_poly.entity_id
_entity_poly.type
_entity_poly.pdbx_seq_one_letter_code
_entity_poly.pdbx_strand_id
1 'polypeptide(L)'
;MADNLQFTARLNKERKQSEAHKALVDEIDLMIRARYPILYIVSVEEEPVEEILELVATQGLQRRRVLFWDIVRGWSDDGADKGSVMGALLRVGKPAHPNNSSNASNINNEDRDNTIFVLRDLHPILKNPTNPSNVPVVRELKNLARELKRTRRTLVITSYTLEIPPEMTEEITVIEFPLPDVQEINYLVRHLIVPEKLQVAGLAWEQLV
;
A
#
# COMPACT_ATOMS: atom_id res chain seq x y z
N MET A 1 8.63 -23.83 -34.88
CA MET A 1 8.39 -24.56 -33.61
C MET A 1 8.81 -23.75 -32.38
N ALA A 2 9.92 -23.01 -32.40
CA ALA A 2 10.36 -22.15 -31.28
C ALA A 2 9.39 -20.99 -30.93
N ASP A 3 8.77 -20.34 -31.94
CA ASP A 3 7.81 -19.23 -31.73
C ASP A 3 6.57 -19.61 -30.90
N ASN A 4 6.09 -20.84 -31.04
CA ASN A 4 4.87 -21.29 -30.35
C ASN A 4 5.12 -21.58 -28.85
N LEU A 5 6.35 -21.98 -28.52
CA LEU A 5 6.81 -22.18 -27.13
C LEU A 5 7.04 -20.84 -26.41
N GLN A 6 7.57 -19.84 -27.11
CA GLN A 6 7.76 -18.50 -26.53
C GLN A 6 6.42 -17.75 -26.34
N PHE A 7 5.47 -17.90 -27.26
CA PHE A 7 4.13 -17.32 -27.14
C PHE A 7 3.32 -17.94 -25.99
N THR A 8 3.35 -19.27 -25.85
CA THR A 8 2.65 -19.98 -24.76
C THR A 8 3.29 -19.74 -23.39
N ALA A 9 4.62 -19.59 -23.31
CA ALA A 9 5.32 -19.19 -22.09
C ALA A 9 4.94 -17.76 -21.65
N ARG A 10 4.84 -16.82 -22.61
CA ARG A 10 4.42 -15.43 -22.36
C ARG A 10 2.99 -15.35 -21.81
N LEU A 11 2.03 -16.04 -22.43
CA LEU A 11 0.63 -16.06 -21.98
C LEU A 11 0.45 -16.70 -20.60
N ASN A 12 1.13 -17.82 -20.33
CA ASN A 12 1.05 -18.46 -19.01
C ASN A 12 1.65 -17.59 -17.90
N LYS A 13 2.55 -16.67 -18.26
CA LYS A 13 3.26 -15.82 -17.31
C LYS A 13 2.49 -14.53 -16.99
N GLU A 14 1.98 -13.83 -17.99
CA GLU A 14 1.03 -12.71 -17.79
C GLU A 14 -0.17 -13.20 -16.97
N ARG A 15 -0.61 -14.45 -17.19
CA ARG A 15 -1.64 -15.10 -16.37
C ARG A 15 -1.22 -15.33 -14.92
N LYS A 16 0.00 -15.83 -14.66
CA LYS A 16 0.48 -16.13 -13.31
C LYS A 16 0.71 -14.88 -12.45
N GLN A 17 1.17 -13.78 -13.05
CA GLN A 17 1.34 -12.49 -12.38
C GLN A 17 -0.02 -11.81 -12.11
N SER A 18 -0.92 -11.83 -13.11
CA SER A 18 -2.31 -11.41 -12.91
C SER A 18 -2.99 -12.24 -11.81
N GLU A 19 -2.71 -13.55 -11.73
CA GLU A 19 -3.19 -14.43 -10.66
C GLU A 19 -2.59 -14.05 -9.28
N ALA A 20 -1.30 -13.71 -9.18
CA ALA A 20 -0.66 -13.31 -7.92
C ALA A 20 -1.18 -11.95 -7.41
N HIS A 21 -1.24 -10.94 -8.28
CA HIS A 21 -1.82 -9.65 -7.94
C HIS A 21 -3.30 -9.77 -7.59
N LYS A 22 -4.05 -10.60 -8.31
CA LYS A 22 -5.45 -10.88 -7.98
C LYS A 22 -5.59 -11.55 -6.61
N ALA A 23 -4.75 -12.56 -6.32
CA ALA A 23 -4.76 -13.22 -5.02
C ALA A 23 -4.47 -12.24 -3.88
N LEU A 24 -3.52 -11.33 -4.09
CA LEU A 24 -3.19 -10.27 -3.13
C LEU A 24 -4.35 -9.28 -2.94
N VAL A 25 -5.01 -8.86 -4.03
CA VAL A 25 -6.21 -8.00 -3.95
C VAL A 25 -7.31 -8.69 -3.15
N ASP A 26 -7.58 -9.96 -3.43
CA ASP A 26 -8.60 -10.75 -2.71
C ASP A 26 -8.25 -10.94 -1.22
N GLU A 27 -6.97 -11.16 -0.91
CA GLU A 27 -6.45 -11.29 0.46
C GLU A 27 -6.60 -9.98 1.25
N ILE A 28 -6.16 -8.86 0.69
CA ILE A 28 -6.25 -7.54 1.34
C ILE A 28 -7.74 -7.16 1.53
N ASP A 29 -8.59 -7.37 0.52
CA ASP A 29 -10.04 -7.12 0.65
C ASP A 29 -10.65 -7.96 1.77
N LEU A 30 -10.28 -9.25 1.88
CA LEU A 30 -10.73 -10.14 2.94
C LEU A 30 -10.31 -9.62 4.32
N MET A 31 -9.04 -9.24 4.50
CA MET A 31 -8.52 -8.71 5.77
C MET A 31 -9.25 -7.41 6.18
N ILE A 32 -9.45 -6.48 5.24
CA ILE A 32 -10.19 -5.24 5.49
C ILE A 32 -11.64 -5.55 5.91
N ARG A 33 -12.32 -6.48 5.22
CA ARG A 33 -13.69 -6.90 5.58
C ARG A 33 -13.76 -7.59 6.93
N ALA A 34 -12.72 -8.34 7.29
CA ALA A 34 -12.59 -9.02 8.58
C ALA A 34 -12.13 -8.08 9.72
N ARG A 35 -12.03 -6.76 9.48
CA ARG A 35 -11.70 -5.74 10.50
C ARG A 35 -10.30 -5.90 11.10
N TYR A 36 -9.35 -6.37 10.31
CA TYR A 36 -7.94 -6.27 10.64
C TYR A 36 -7.58 -4.78 10.67
N PRO A 37 -7.24 -4.22 11.85
CA PRO A 37 -7.25 -2.77 12.00
C PRO A 37 -6.02 -2.11 11.37
N ILE A 38 -4.86 -2.77 11.43
CA ILE A 38 -3.60 -2.29 10.88
C ILE A 38 -3.01 -3.39 10.00
N LEU A 39 -2.78 -3.05 8.74
CA LEU A 39 -2.04 -3.87 7.79
C LEU A 39 -0.65 -3.25 7.58
N TYR A 40 0.39 -4.05 7.53
CA TYR A 40 1.75 -3.61 7.22
C TYR A 40 2.19 -4.27 5.92
N ILE A 41 2.32 -3.50 4.85
CA ILE A 41 2.78 -3.99 3.57
C ILE A 41 4.27 -3.71 3.44
N VAL A 42 5.07 -4.78 3.30
CA VAL A 42 6.50 -4.67 3.06
C VAL A 42 6.75 -4.73 1.56
N SER A 43 7.28 -3.64 0.99
CA SER A 43 7.59 -3.52 -0.44
C SER A 43 8.72 -2.54 -0.70
N VAL A 44 9.62 -2.88 -1.63
CA VAL A 44 10.70 -2.00 -2.09
C VAL A 44 10.23 -0.94 -3.09
N GLU A 45 9.06 -1.13 -3.68
CA GLU A 45 8.43 -0.20 -4.63
C GLU A 45 7.11 0.31 -4.07
N GLU A 46 6.88 1.63 -4.18
CA GLU A 46 5.62 2.25 -3.73
C GLU A 46 4.50 2.10 -4.75
N GLU A 47 4.76 2.43 -6.02
CA GLU A 47 3.74 2.54 -7.08
C GLU A 47 2.89 1.26 -7.25
N PRO A 48 3.46 0.04 -7.33
CA PRO A 48 2.66 -1.19 -7.43
C PRO A 48 1.76 -1.44 -6.21
N VAL A 49 2.21 -1.06 -5.01
CA VAL A 49 1.42 -1.18 -3.78
C VAL A 49 0.23 -0.22 -3.82
N GLU A 50 0.46 1.02 -4.27
CA GLU A 50 -0.58 2.03 -4.42
C GLU A 50 -1.66 1.55 -5.42
N GLU A 51 -1.25 1.03 -6.58
CA GLU A 51 -2.17 0.44 -7.58
C GLU A 51 -3.01 -0.70 -7.00
N ILE A 52 -2.39 -1.64 -6.28
CA ILE A 52 -3.10 -2.76 -5.65
C ILE A 52 -4.12 -2.26 -4.61
N LEU A 53 -3.77 -1.26 -3.80
CA LEU A 53 -4.68 -0.69 -2.81
C LEU A 53 -5.86 0.04 -3.48
N GLU A 54 -5.63 0.72 -4.61
CA GLU A 54 -6.70 1.30 -5.41
C GLU A 54 -7.62 0.24 -6.03
N LEU A 55 -7.06 -0.88 -6.50
CA LEU A 55 -7.83 -2.03 -6.99
C LEU A 55 -8.68 -2.63 -5.87
N VAL A 56 -8.12 -2.87 -4.68
CA VAL A 56 -8.86 -3.32 -3.48
C VAL A 56 -10.03 -2.38 -3.15
N ALA A 57 -9.81 -1.07 -3.28
CA ALA A 57 -10.82 -0.07 -2.96
C ALA A 57 -11.98 -0.02 -3.97
N THR A 58 -11.73 -0.38 -5.22
CA THR A 58 -12.70 -0.27 -6.33
C THR A 58 -13.37 -1.60 -6.70
N GLN A 59 -12.66 -2.72 -6.56
CA GLN A 59 -13.14 -4.05 -6.96
C GLN A 59 -13.83 -4.83 -5.83
N GLY A 60 -13.63 -4.40 -4.58
CA GLY A 60 -14.28 -5.04 -3.43
C GLY A 60 -15.80 -4.92 -3.44
N LEU A 61 -16.46 -5.76 -2.61
CA LEU A 61 -17.92 -5.75 -2.43
C LEU A 61 -18.49 -4.38 -2.01
N GLN A 62 -17.66 -3.57 -1.35
CA GLN A 62 -17.99 -2.21 -0.94
C GLN A 62 -16.92 -1.26 -1.46
N ARG A 63 -17.34 -0.17 -2.10
CA ARG A 63 -16.41 0.88 -2.51
C ARG A 63 -15.78 1.53 -1.30
N ARG A 64 -14.48 1.75 -1.39
CA ARG A 64 -13.68 2.41 -0.36
C ARG A 64 -13.02 3.64 -0.95
N ARG A 65 -12.72 4.60 -0.09
CA ARG A 65 -11.75 5.65 -0.41
C ARG A 65 -10.36 5.18 -0.03
N VAL A 66 -9.35 5.57 -0.80
CA VAL A 66 -7.94 5.45 -0.40
C VAL A 66 -7.39 6.84 -0.16
N LEU A 67 -6.65 7.01 0.93
CA LEU A 67 -5.95 8.24 1.29
C LEU A 67 -4.52 7.92 1.61
N PHE A 68 -3.59 8.53 0.88
CA PHE A 68 -2.16 8.38 1.09
C PHE A 68 -1.64 9.55 1.91
N TRP A 69 -0.71 9.27 2.81
CA TRP A 69 0.03 10.28 3.56
C TRP A 69 1.52 9.94 3.57
N ASP A 70 2.34 10.95 3.38
CA ASP A 70 3.77 10.92 3.67
C ASP A 70 4.19 12.15 4.46
N ILE A 71 5.34 12.03 5.13
CA ILE A 71 5.89 13.05 6.02
C ILE A 71 6.16 14.38 5.30
N VAL A 72 6.42 14.37 3.99
CA VAL A 72 6.83 15.54 3.21
C VAL A 72 5.64 16.29 2.62
N ARG A 73 4.69 15.55 2.02
CA ARG A 73 3.58 16.12 1.26
C ARG A 73 2.28 16.19 2.04
N GLY A 74 2.15 15.42 3.12
CA GLY A 74 0.91 15.31 3.88
C GLY A 74 -0.11 14.42 3.19
N TRP A 75 -1.39 14.61 3.49
CA TRP A 75 -2.48 13.82 2.89
C TRP A 75 -2.67 14.12 1.39
N SER A 76 -2.97 13.10 0.60
CA SER A 76 -3.11 13.21 -0.85
C SER A 76 -4.30 14.07 -1.31
N ASP A 77 -5.29 14.32 -0.45
CA ASP A 77 -6.50 15.05 -0.80
C ASP A 77 -6.46 16.56 -0.52
N ASP A 78 -5.75 16.98 0.53
CA ASP A 78 -5.68 18.38 0.96
C ASP A 78 -4.27 18.85 1.37
N GLY A 79 -3.28 17.96 1.36
CA GLY A 79 -1.92 18.24 1.80
C GLY A 79 -1.81 18.55 3.30
N ALA A 80 -2.81 18.24 4.11
CA ALA A 80 -2.79 18.49 5.55
C ALA A 80 -1.77 17.58 6.27
N ASP A 81 -1.42 17.95 7.51
CA ASP A 81 -0.56 17.18 8.41
C ASP A 81 0.88 16.94 7.90
N LYS A 82 1.41 17.81 7.03
CA LYS A 82 2.83 17.75 6.61
C LYS A 82 3.75 17.81 7.84
N GLY A 83 4.76 16.93 7.87
CA GLY A 83 5.71 16.85 8.97
C GLY A 83 5.12 16.34 10.30
N SER A 84 3.85 15.92 10.34
CA SER A 84 3.16 15.53 11.58
C SER A 84 2.52 14.15 11.47
N VAL A 85 3.27 13.11 11.85
CA VAL A 85 2.73 11.74 11.96
C VAL A 85 1.56 11.70 12.93
N MET A 86 1.64 12.42 14.06
CA MET A 86 0.53 12.49 15.01
C MET A 86 -0.71 13.15 14.39
N GLY A 87 -0.55 14.22 13.60
CA GLY A 87 -1.66 14.83 12.87
C GLY A 87 -2.35 13.83 11.94
N ALA A 88 -1.56 13.07 11.18
CA ALA A 88 -2.06 12.00 10.32
C ALA A 88 -2.84 10.95 11.10
N LEU A 89 -2.27 10.40 12.19
CA LEU A 89 -2.96 9.40 13.02
C LEU A 89 -4.28 9.93 13.60
N LEU A 90 -4.31 11.18 14.05
CA LEU A 90 -5.54 11.81 14.54
C LEU A 90 -6.62 11.95 13.45
N ARG A 91 -6.24 12.09 12.16
CA ARG A 91 -7.22 12.08 11.06
C ARG A 91 -7.79 10.68 10.84
N VAL A 92 -6.97 9.62 10.95
CA VAL A 92 -7.42 8.22 10.84
C VAL A 92 -8.52 7.91 11.87
N GLY A 93 -8.36 8.40 13.10
CA GLY A 93 -9.32 8.22 14.19
C GLY A 93 -10.61 9.05 14.06
N LYS A 94 -10.63 10.11 13.23
CA LYS A 94 -11.80 10.99 13.06
C LYS A 94 -12.79 10.43 12.03
N PRO A 95 -14.09 10.32 12.36
CA PRO A 95 -15.11 9.95 11.39
C PRO A 95 -15.16 10.98 10.26
N ALA A 96 -15.53 10.54 9.06
CA ALA A 96 -15.69 11.46 7.95
C ALA A 96 -16.83 12.45 8.24
N HIS A 97 -16.51 13.73 8.40
CA HIS A 97 -17.51 14.79 8.53
C HIS A 97 -18.11 15.14 7.15
N PRO A 98 -19.43 15.34 7.02
CA PRO A 98 -20.10 15.64 5.74
C PRO A 98 -19.57 16.89 5.01
N ASN A 99 -18.86 17.76 5.71
CA ASN A 99 -18.52 19.13 5.33
C ASN A 99 -17.01 19.37 5.06
N ASN A 100 -16.14 18.36 5.19
CA ASN A 100 -14.68 18.54 5.09
C ASN A 100 -14.05 18.17 3.73
N SER A 101 -14.85 17.92 2.68
CA SER A 101 -14.30 17.67 1.34
C SER A 101 -15.08 18.47 0.30
N SER A 102 -14.44 19.53 -0.22
CA SER A 102 -14.97 20.35 -1.31
C SER A 102 -14.92 19.67 -2.68
N ASN A 103 -14.31 18.49 -2.79
CA ASN A 103 -13.97 17.87 -4.08
C ASN A 103 -14.61 16.50 -4.36
N ALA A 104 -15.56 16.04 -3.54
CA ALA A 104 -16.22 14.74 -3.73
C ALA A 104 -17.75 14.89 -3.79
N SER A 105 -18.26 15.44 -4.90
CA SER A 105 -19.69 15.61 -5.17
C SER A 105 -20.45 14.30 -5.42
N ASN A 106 -19.77 13.15 -5.54
CA ASN A 106 -20.38 11.88 -5.94
C ASN A 106 -20.22 10.72 -4.93
N ILE A 107 -19.74 10.98 -3.70
CA ILE A 107 -19.50 9.93 -2.69
C ILE A 107 -20.51 10.10 -1.55
N ASN A 108 -21.36 9.08 -1.35
CA ASN A 108 -22.35 9.03 -0.26
C ASN A 108 -21.65 9.05 1.10
N ASN A 109 -22.32 9.58 2.14
CA ASN A 109 -21.73 9.68 3.49
C ASN A 109 -21.27 8.33 4.06
N GLU A 110 -21.93 7.22 3.70
CA GLU A 110 -21.53 5.87 4.12
C GLU A 110 -20.21 5.40 3.47
N ASP A 111 -19.95 5.81 2.24
CA ASP A 111 -18.71 5.50 1.52
C ASP A 111 -17.54 6.33 2.06
N ARG A 112 -17.81 7.55 2.57
CA ARG A 112 -16.78 8.42 3.16
C ARG A 112 -16.16 7.84 4.42
N ASP A 113 -16.92 7.07 5.20
CA ASP A 113 -16.43 6.42 6.41
C ASP A 113 -15.77 5.06 6.12
N ASN A 114 -15.89 4.55 4.88
CA ASN A 114 -15.23 3.35 4.38
C ASN A 114 -13.88 3.72 3.74
N THR A 115 -12.90 4.10 4.56
CA THR A 115 -11.61 4.63 4.09
C THR A 115 -10.43 3.74 4.46
N ILE A 116 -9.57 3.45 3.47
CA ILE A 116 -8.23 2.90 3.64
C ILE A 116 -7.27 4.09 3.77
N PHE A 117 -6.66 4.24 4.94
CA PHE A 117 -5.62 5.23 5.18
C PHE A 117 -4.26 4.57 5.03
N VAL A 118 -3.38 5.14 4.22
CA VAL A 118 -2.06 4.59 3.90
C VAL A 118 -0.99 5.55 4.40
N LEU A 119 -0.22 5.14 5.41
CA LEU A 119 0.89 5.93 5.96
C LEU A 119 2.22 5.33 5.50
N ARG A 120 2.98 6.12 4.74
CA ARG A 120 4.25 5.69 4.17
C ARG A 120 5.41 5.91 5.13
N ASP A 121 6.31 4.92 5.18
CA ASP A 121 7.61 4.98 5.85
C ASP A 121 7.59 5.33 7.34
N LEU A 122 6.68 4.70 8.09
CA LEU A 122 6.72 4.77 9.55
C LEU A 122 7.81 3.89 10.19
N HIS A 123 8.53 3.09 9.40
CA HIS A 123 9.57 2.18 9.90
C HIS A 123 10.61 2.85 10.84
N PRO A 124 11.09 4.11 10.67
CA PRO A 124 12.08 4.68 11.58
C PRO A 124 11.50 4.94 12.98
N ILE A 125 10.21 5.25 13.05
CA ILE A 125 9.48 5.46 14.31
C ILE A 125 9.27 4.11 14.99
N LEU A 126 8.80 3.12 14.25
CA LEU A 126 8.51 1.77 14.74
C LEU A 126 9.76 1.01 15.17
N LYS A 127 10.91 1.29 14.54
CA LYS A 127 12.23 0.77 14.91
C LYS A 127 12.70 1.27 16.27
N ASN A 128 12.35 2.50 16.63
CA ASN A 128 12.77 3.15 17.86
C ASN A 128 11.57 3.56 18.73
N PRO A 129 10.73 2.61 19.17
CA PRO A 129 9.44 2.92 19.79
C PRO A 129 9.58 3.54 21.18
N THR A 130 10.71 3.29 21.87
CA THR A 130 11.00 3.83 23.21
C THR A 130 11.60 5.24 23.19
N ASN A 131 11.91 5.79 22.02
CA ASN A 131 12.35 7.17 21.91
C ASN A 131 11.21 8.11 22.39
N PRO A 132 11.46 9.06 23.30
CA PRO A 132 10.44 9.98 23.81
C PRO A 132 9.59 10.67 22.73
N SER A 133 10.13 10.94 21.54
CA SER A 133 9.36 11.52 20.42
C SER A 133 8.41 10.54 19.74
N ASN A 134 8.68 9.24 19.85
CA ASN A 134 7.97 8.17 19.14
C ASN A 134 6.92 7.47 20.03
N VAL A 135 7.14 7.45 21.35
CA VAL A 135 6.21 6.84 22.32
C VAL A 135 4.75 7.29 22.11
N PRO A 136 4.43 8.58 21.91
CA PRO A 136 3.05 9.00 21.66
C PRO A 136 2.48 8.41 20.37
N VAL A 137 3.29 8.31 19.32
CA VAL A 137 2.87 7.76 18.01
C VAL A 137 2.50 6.28 18.14
N VAL A 138 3.36 5.49 18.81
CA VAL A 138 3.10 4.07 19.06
C VAL A 138 1.86 3.88 19.93
N ARG A 139 1.70 4.71 20.97
CA ARG A 139 0.50 4.71 21.83
C ARG A 139 -0.76 5.01 21.03
N GLU A 140 -0.71 5.94 20.09
CA GLU A 140 -1.85 6.31 19.27
C GLU A 140 -2.20 5.23 18.25
N LEU A 141 -1.20 4.57 17.64
CA LEU A 141 -1.46 3.38 16.81
C LEU A 141 -2.21 2.29 17.59
N LYS A 142 -1.88 2.08 18.87
CA LYS A 142 -2.62 1.14 19.75
C LYS A 142 -4.04 1.61 20.09
N ASN A 143 -4.26 2.92 20.18
CA ASN A 143 -5.62 3.46 20.34
C ASN A 143 -6.43 3.20 19.06
N LEU A 144 -5.89 3.57 17.90
CA LEU A 144 -6.48 3.33 16.60
C LEU A 144 -6.76 1.85 16.35
N ALA A 145 -5.84 0.95 16.70
CA ALA A 145 -6.06 -0.48 16.54
C ALA A 145 -7.35 -0.98 17.22
N ARG A 146 -7.72 -0.40 18.37
CA ARG A 146 -8.96 -0.74 19.08
C ARG A 146 -10.20 -0.09 18.44
N GLU A 147 -10.06 1.14 17.95
CA GLU A 147 -11.13 1.89 17.31
C GLU A 147 -11.48 1.32 15.93
N LEU A 148 -10.48 1.05 15.10
CA LEU A 148 -10.62 0.61 13.73
C LEU A 148 -11.34 -0.75 13.62
N LYS A 149 -11.17 -1.65 14.62
CA LYS A 149 -11.94 -2.91 14.74
C LYS A 149 -13.46 -2.72 14.73
N ARG A 150 -13.94 -1.53 15.10
CA ARG A 150 -15.38 -1.19 15.19
C ARG A 150 -15.85 -0.25 14.08
N THR A 151 -14.97 0.15 13.17
CA THR A 151 -15.31 1.09 12.09
C THR A 151 -15.07 0.47 10.72
N ARG A 152 -15.44 1.19 9.66
CA ARG A 152 -15.14 0.80 8.27
C ARG A 152 -13.81 1.34 7.77
N ARG A 153 -13.00 1.90 8.67
CA ARG A 153 -11.69 2.46 8.37
C ARG A 153 -10.61 1.41 8.62
N THR A 154 -9.60 1.38 7.77
CA THR A 154 -8.42 0.52 7.94
C THR A 154 -7.17 1.37 7.80
N LEU A 155 -6.17 1.11 8.66
CA LEU A 155 -4.85 1.70 8.53
C LEU A 155 -3.94 0.71 7.81
N VAL A 156 -3.27 1.18 6.78
CA VAL A 156 -2.20 0.47 6.08
C VAL A 156 -0.92 1.25 6.31
N ILE A 157 0.12 0.57 6.73
CA ILE A 157 1.48 1.10 6.82
C ILE A 157 2.26 0.45 5.68
N THR A 158 2.98 1.25 4.90
CA THR A 158 3.87 0.73 3.86
C THR A 158 5.30 1.08 4.19
N SER A 159 6.22 0.14 3.94
CA SER A 159 7.64 0.43 3.97
C SER A 159 8.48 -0.65 3.29
N TYR A 160 9.73 -0.33 2.96
CA TYR A 160 10.69 -1.29 2.39
C TYR A 160 11.23 -2.31 3.39
N THR A 161 11.03 -2.08 4.70
CA THR A 161 11.52 -2.96 5.77
C THR A 161 10.44 -3.18 6.80
N LEU A 162 10.46 -4.35 7.44
CA LEU A 162 9.54 -4.68 8.52
C LEU A 162 10.10 -4.20 9.86
N GLU A 163 9.38 -3.30 10.54
CA GLU A 163 9.69 -2.85 11.90
C GLU A 163 8.38 -2.84 12.71
N ILE A 164 8.26 -3.73 13.70
CA ILE A 164 7.07 -3.86 14.56
C ILE A 164 7.50 -3.85 16.03
N PRO A 165 7.04 -2.89 16.84
CA PRO A 165 7.24 -2.93 18.28
C PRO A 165 6.61 -4.19 18.89
N PRO A 166 7.26 -4.88 19.84
CA PRO A 166 6.71 -6.10 20.46
C PRO A 166 5.30 -5.91 21.05
N GLU A 167 4.98 -4.69 21.47
CA GLU A 167 3.68 -4.35 22.06
C GLU A 167 2.55 -4.11 21.04
N MET A 168 2.83 -4.33 19.74
CA MET A 168 1.94 -4.13 18.60
C MET A 168 1.77 -5.37 17.71
N THR A 169 2.40 -6.50 18.07
CA THR A 169 2.40 -7.72 17.25
C THR A 169 1.00 -8.31 17.04
N GLU A 170 0.07 -8.11 18.00
CA GLU A 170 -1.30 -8.62 17.92
C GLU A 170 -2.24 -7.66 17.16
N GLU A 171 -1.83 -6.42 16.95
CA GLU A 171 -2.61 -5.38 16.29
C GLU A 171 -2.28 -5.23 14.80
N ILE A 172 -1.05 -5.58 14.41
CA ILE A 172 -0.53 -5.42 13.05
C ILE A 172 -0.49 -6.78 12.34
N THR A 173 -1.09 -6.84 11.16
CA THR A 173 -0.94 -8.00 10.26
C THR A 173 -0.02 -7.66 9.10
N VAL A 174 1.01 -8.48 8.90
CA VAL A 174 2.05 -8.26 7.89
C VAL A 174 1.66 -8.93 6.58
N ILE A 175 1.90 -8.21 5.50
CA ILE A 175 1.71 -8.65 4.12
C ILE A 175 3.03 -8.42 3.40
N GLU A 176 3.64 -9.48 2.89
CA GLU A 176 4.81 -9.37 2.04
C GLU A 176 4.36 -9.12 0.61
N PHE A 177 4.74 -7.97 0.04
CA PHE A 177 4.44 -7.69 -1.35
C PHE A 177 5.36 -8.53 -2.24
N PRO A 178 4.81 -9.30 -3.19
CA PRO A 178 5.64 -10.14 -4.04
C PRO A 178 6.55 -9.28 -4.90
N LEU A 179 7.84 -9.61 -4.93
CA LEU A 179 8.76 -8.95 -5.86
C LEU A 179 8.37 -9.25 -7.31
N PRO A 180 8.54 -8.28 -8.23
CA PRO A 180 8.37 -8.52 -9.65
C PRO A 180 9.35 -9.59 -10.09
N ASP A 181 8.89 -10.51 -10.94
CA ASP A 181 9.75 -11.60 -11.36
C ASP A 181 10.77 -11.17 -12.44
N VAL A 182 11.78 -12.01 -12.70
CA VAL A 182 12.87 -11.74 -13.65
C VAL A 182 12.39 -11.27 -15.03
N GLN A 183 11.24 -11.73 -15.53
CA GLN A 183 10.77 -11.28 -16.85
C GLN A 183 9.85 -10.07 -16.80
N GLU A 184 9.22 -9.79 -15.65
CA GLU A 184 8.55 -8.51 -15.39
C GLU A 184 9.56 -7.38 -15.35
N ILE A 185 10.70 -7.59 -14.70
CA ILE A 185 11.86 -6.69 -14.76
C ILE A 185 12.25 -6.47 -16.24
N ASN A 186 12.37 -7.54 -17.04
CA ASN A 186 12.66 -7.39 -18.47
C ASN A 186 11.59 -6.59 -19.24
N TYR A 187 10.30 -6.75 -18.91
CA TYR A 187 9.20 -6.02 -19.55
C TYR A 187 9.22 -4.53 -19.17
N LEU A 188 9.36 -4.23 -17.88
CA LEU A 188 9.46 -2.87 -17.35
C LEU A 188 10.69 -2.16 -17.93
N VAL A 189 11.84 -2.81 -17.95
CA VAL A 189 13.08 -2.27 -18.55
C VAL A 189 12.89 -1.99 -20.05
N ARG A 190 12.14 -2.83 -20.78
CA ARG A 190 11.87 -2.60 -22.22
C ARG A 190 10.86 -1.48 -22.49
N HIS A 191 9.94 -1.21 -21.56
CA HIS A 191 8.92 -0.17 -21.72
C HIS A 191 9.32 1.19 -21.14
N LEU A 192 10.11 1.20 -20.07
CA LEU A 192 10.57 2.42 -19.40
C LEU A 192 11.82 3.02 -20.05
N ILE A 193 12.60 2.22 -20.79
CA ILE A 193 13.79 2.71 -21.48
C ILE A 193 13.45 3.01 -22.94
N VAL A 194 13.52 4.30 -23.29
CA VAL A 194 13.50 4.74 -24.68
C VAL A 194 14.62 3.99 -25.44
N PRO A 195 14.31 3.24 -26.52
CA PRO A 195 15.26 2.35 -27.20
C PRO A 195 16.58 3.01 -27.63
N GLU A 196 16.61 4.33 -27.79
CA GLU A 196 17.78 5.08 -28.24
C GLU A 196 18.92 5.19 -27.21
N LYS A 197 18.69 4.89 -25.92
CA LYS A 197 19.71 5.01 -24.87
C LYS A 197 20.37 3.71 -24.42
N LEU A 198 19.94 2.55 -24.90
CA LEU A 198 20.61 1.28 -24.62
C LEU A 198 21.31 0.74 -25.87
N GLN A 199 22.59 1.08 -26.04
CA GLN A 199 23.52 0.26 -26.83
C GLN A 199 24.12 -0.84 -25.96
N VAL A 200 23.29 -1.62 -25.27
CA VAL A 200 23.78 -2.74 -24.47
C VAL A 200 23.33 -4.03 -25.14
N ALA A 201 24.24 -4.63 -25.91
CA ALA A 201 24.04 -5.91 -26.57
C ALA A 201 24.89 -7.00 -25.88
N GLY A 202 24.34 -8.21 -25.76
CA GLY A 202 25.05 -9.39 -25.27
C GLY A 202 25.16 -9.48 -23.74
N LEU A 203 26.30 -10.00 -23.25
CA LEU A 203 26.58 -10.42 -21.86
C LEU A 203 26.18 -9.40 -20.76
N ALA A 204 26.18 -8.11 -21.08
CA ALA A 204 25.79 -7.06 -20.15
C ALA A 204 24.28 -7.05 -19.82
N TRP A 205 23.44 -7.63 -20.68
CA TRP A 205 22.02 -7.85 -20.39
C TRP A 205 21.79 -9.01 -19.42
N GLU A 206 22.60 -10.08 -19.53
CA GLU A 206 22.53 -11.25 -18.63
C GLU A 206 23.03 -10.96 -17.22
N GLN A 207 23.72 -9.84 -17.00
CA GLN A 207 24.16 -9.40 -15.67
C GLN A 207 23.23 -8.37 -15.01
N LEU A 208 22.27 -7.83 -15.77
CA LEU A 208 21.25 -6.89 -15.29
C LEU A 208 19.94 -7.59 -14.88
N VAL A 209 19.76 -8.84 -15.30
CA VAL A 209 18.58 -9.69 -15.14
C VAL A 209 18.92 -10.85 -14.21
#